data_AF-A0A7K2CQN9-F1
#
_entry.id   AF-A0A7K2CQN9-F1
#
_cell.length_a   1.000
_cell.length_b   1.000
_cell.length_c   1.000
_cell.angle_alpha   90.00
_cell.angle_beta   90.00
_cell.angle_gamma   90.00
#
_symmetry.space_group_name_H-M   'P 1'
#
loop_
_entity.id
_entity.type
_entity.pdbx_description
1 polymer ?
#
loop_
_entity_poly.entity_id
_entity_poly.type
_entity_poly.pdbx_seq_one_letter_code
_entity_poly.pdbx_strand_id
1 'polypeptide(L)'
;MWSSIRPPGQSSPRLTWPASSAPIPRQTTATTSSTASPTAPIPAHSSSPANAGPPSSRCGLNPSPDAPLVAGVDGAKGGWVVAVTTTEPGSPVAFSLRPSFADVWAQAQNQGVVAVGVDMPIGLPGQERRRSDVEARELLGPRRSSLFWTPPLCALNATDHAEANRLSRVETGRGLSIQAFHLLPKVREVRAVLTPEDLGPHAKPQAAEVHPETSFAVLAGQPMAASKRQPDGQAERLDALAPEFDNLDRAPPLLAGATLDDLLDAAAAAWTARRMAAGTATVLGEGDIDPTGFPMAIWA
;
A
#
# COMPACT_ATOMS: atom_id res chain seq x y z
N MET A 1 34.96 -5.39 -17.00
CA MET A 1 35.59 -4.23 -16.32
C MET A 1 35.04 -2.94 -16.94
N TRP A 2 33.78 -2.60 -16.66
CA TRP A 2 33.13 -1.35 -17.06
C TRP A 2 32.35 -0.85 -15.83
N SER A 3 32.94 0.06 -15.07
CA SER A 3 32.35 0.57 -13.82
C SER A 3 31.66 1.91 -14.09
N SER A 4 30.32 1.90 -14.19
CA SER A 4 29.53 3.14 -14.23
C SER A 4 29.16 3.56 -12.80
N ILE A 5 30.10 4.20 -12.12
CA ILE A 5 29.87 4.78 -10.80
C ILE A 5 29.08 6.08 -10.99
N ARG A 6 27.80 6.11 -10.59
CA ARG A 6 27.07 7.37 -10.43
C ARG A 6 27.74 8.17 -9.30
N PRO A 7 28.00 9.48 -9.48
CA PRO A 7 28.56 10.30 -8.41
C PRO A 7 27.54 10.48 -7.27
N PRO A 8 27.95 10.35 -6.00
CA PRO A 8 27.08 10.66 -4.87
C PRO A 8 26.81 12.17 -4.81
N GLY A 9 25.56 12.57 -4.54
CA GLY A 9 25.21 13.99 -4.31
C GLY A 9 24.02 14.54 -5.10
N GLN A 10 23.39 13.77 -6.00
CA GLN A 10 22.06 14.14 -6.48
C GLN A 10 21.00 13.79 -5.43
N SER A 11 20.54 14.81 -4.70
CA SER A 11 19.33 14.69 -3.86
C SER A 11 18.11 14.44 -4.73
N SER A 12 17.31 13.43 -4.39
CA SER A 12 16.00 13.20 -5.01
C SER A 12 15.18 14.50 -5.03
N PRO A 13 14.52 14.85 -6.14
CA PRO A 13 13.76 16.11 -6.23
C PRO A 13 12.66 16.10 -5.16
N ARG A 14 12.68 17.11 -4.28
CA ARG A 14 11.65 17.28 -3.24
C ARG A 14 10.30 17.42 -3.92
N LEU A 15 9.41 16.44 -3.70
CA LEU A 15 8.01 16.50 -4.11
C LEU A 15 7.30 17.65 -3.38
N THR A 16 7.24 18.81 -4.04
CA THR A 16 6.47 19.96 -3.57
C THR A 16 5.06 19.88 -4.13
N TRP A 17 4.09 19.63 -3.26
CA TRP A 17 2.68 19.67 -3.64
C TRP A 17 2.29 21.05 -4.18
N PRO A 18 1.45 21.14 -5.24
CA PRO A 18 0.90 22.41 -5.68
C PRO A 18 0.04 23.03 -4.57
N ALA A 19 -0.07 24.36 -4.54
CA ALA A 19 -0.92 25.05 -3.57
C ALA A 19 -2.38 24.60 -3.74
N SER A 20 -2.97 24.07 -2.67
CA SER A 20 -4.29 23.43 -2.71
C SER A 20 -5.37 24.42 -3.16
N SER A 21 -6.07 24.08 -4.25
CA SER A 21 -7.27 24.78 -4.71
C SER A 21 -8.44 24.47 -3.79
N ALA A 22 -9.20 25.51 -3.41
CA ALA A 22 -10.32 25.36 -2.47
C ALA A 22 -11.37 24.33 -2.95
N PRO A 23 -11.97 23.54 -2.04
CA PRO A 23 -12.89 22.47 -2.40
C PRO A 23 -14.15 23.01 -3.10
N ILE A 24 -14.51 22.38 -4.22
CA ILE A 24 -15.72 22.71 -4.99
C ILE A 24 -16.96 22.33 -4.15
N PRO A 25 -17.92 23.25 -3.91
CA PRO A 25 -19.10 22.96 -3.12
C PRO A 25 -20.02 21.96 -3.84
N ARG A 26 -20.37 20.86 -3.16
CA ARG A 26 -21.31 19.85 -3.67
C ARG A 26 -22.71 20.47 -3.81
N GLN A 27 -23.33 20.35 -4.98
CA GLN A 27 -24.71 20.81 -5.18
C GLN A 27 -25.71 19.84 -4.53
N THR A 28 -26.59 20.36 -3.68
CA THR A 28 -27.66 19.59 -3.01
C THR A 28 -28.98 19.75 -3.75
N THR A 29 -29.32 18.78 -4.62
CA THR A 29 -30.66 18.70 -5.23
C THR A 29 -31.66 18.13 -4.23
N ALA A 30 -32.62 18.96 -3.79
CA ALA A 30 -33.75 18.51 -2.97
C ALA A 30 -34.89 17.99 -3.86
N THR A 31 -35.44 16.81 -3.53
CA THR A 31 -36.58 16.21 -4.24
C THR A 31 -37.80 16.16 -3.33
N THR A 32 -38.83 16.95 -3.63
CA THR A 32 -40.12 16.97 -2.92
C THR A 32 -41.06 15.88 -3.43
N SER A 33 -41.77 15.23 -2.52
CA SER A 33 -42.80 14.21 -2.83
C SER A 33 -44.18 14.82 -3.13
N SER A 34 -44.97 14.14 -3.97
CA SER A 34 -46.39 14.40 -4.21
C SER A 34 -47.09 13.13 -4.74
N THR A 35 -48.43 13.07 -4.74
CA THR A 35 -49.20 11.81 -4.72
C THR A 35 -50.45 11.75 -5.61
N ALA A 36 -50.75 10.53 -6.08
CA ALA A 36 -52.06 9.98 -6.51
C ALA A 36 -52.55 10.18 -7.98
N SER A 37 -53.44 9.26 -8.37
CA SER A 37 -53.87 8.88 -9.75
C SER A 37 -55.37 9.21 -9.99
N PRO A 38 -56.16 8.66 -10.98
CA PRO A 38 -55.97 7.58 -12.01
C PRO A 38 -56.36 8.08 -13.45
N THR A 39 -56.86 7.37 -14.49
CA THR A 39 -57.44 6.00 -14.70
C THR A 39 -57.47 5.60 -16.21
N ALA A 40 -57.17 4.33 -16.54
CA ALA A 40 -57.73 3.46 -17.63
C ALA A 40 -57.80 3.92 -19.14
N PRO A 41 -58.00 3.03 -20.16
CA PRO A 41 -57.83 1.56 -20.24
C PRO A 41 -57.06 1.00 -21.51
N ILE A 42 -56.47 -0.21 -21.38
CA ILE A 42 -56.54 -1.42 -22.28
C ILE A 42 -56.61 -1.20 -23.82
N PRO A 43 -55.69 -1.78 -24.65
CA PRO A 43 -55.70 -3.23 -24.93
C PRO A 43 -54.34 -3.95 -24.97
N ALA A 44 -54.40 -5.29 -25.02
CA ALA A 44 -53.26 -6.20 -24.92
C ALA A 44 -52.94 -6.93 -26.23
N HIS A 45 -51.66 -7.27 -26.42
CA HIS A 45 -51.24 -8.38 -27.29
C HIS A 45 -50.14 -9.20 -26.60
N SER A 46 -50.11 -10.49 -26.92
CA SER A 46 -49.32 -11.51 -26.23
C SER A 46 -48.10 -11.97 -27.04
N SER A 47 -46.92 -12.02 -26.41
CA SER A 47 -45.94 -13.09 -26.67
C SER A 47 -44.79 -13.14 -25.66
N SER A 48 -44.40 -14.37 -25.34
CA SER A 48 -43.22 -14.80 -24.57
C SER A 48 -43.08 -16.31 -24.80
N PRO A 49 -41.92 -16.96 -24.55
CA PRO A 49 -40.75 -16.44 -23.81
C PRO A 49 -39.43 -16.49 -24.60
N ALA A 50 -38.40 -15.84 -24.03
CA ALA A 50 -37.00 -16.19 -24.26
C ALA A 50 -36.26 -16.15 -22.91
N ASN A 51 -35.63 -17.25 -22.51
CA ASN A 51 -34.89 -17.33 -21.25
C ASN A 51 -33.56 -16.55 -21.35
N ALA A 52 -33.55 -15.32 -20.82
CA ALA A 52 -32.32 -14.68 -20.39
C ALA A 52 -32.07 -15.05 -18.92
N GLY A 53 -31.12 -15.95 -18.67
CA GLY A 53 -30.60 -16.18 -17.32
C GLY A 53 -29.90 -14.92 -16.78
N PRO A 54 -29.76 -14.75 -15.45
CA PRO A 54 -29.04 -13.61 -14.89
C PRO A 54 -27.59 -13.61 -15.41
N PRO A 55 -27.01 -12.43 -15.69
CA PRO A 55 -25.62 -12.34 -16.15
C PRO A 55 -24.70 -12.93 -15.08
N SER A 56 -24.01 -14.03 -15.41
CA SER A 56 -23.14 -14.72 -14.47
C SER A 56 -21.88 -13.89 -14.19
N SER A 57 -21.60 -13.67 -12.90
CA SER A 57 -20.51 -12.85 -12.42
C SER A 57 -19.14 -13.36 -12.87
N ARG A 58 -18.63 -12.86 -14.00
CA ARG A 58 -17.28 -13.13 -14.48
C ARG A 58 -16.27 -12.28 -13.71
N CYS A 59 -16.07 -12.63 -12.44
CA CYS A 59 -14.89 -12.22 -11.69
C CYS A 59 -13.68 -12.99 -12.26
N GLY A 60 -13.12 -12.47 -13.35
CA GLY A 60 -12.01 -13.08 -14.08
C GLY A 60 -11.13 -12.00 -14.67
N LEU A 61 -9.82 -12.12 -14.44
CA LEU A 61 -8.80 -11.26 -15.01
C LEU A 61 -8.88 -11.30 -16.54
N ASN A 62 -9.07 -10.14 -17.17
CA ASN A 62 -8.95 -9.95 -18.62
C ASN A 62 -7.90 -8.87 -19.02
N PRO A 63 -6.74 -8.73 -18.34
CA PRO A 63 -5.60 -7.97 -18.85
C PRO A 63 -4.97 -8.71 -20.05
N SER A 64 -3.87 -8.18 -20.62
CA SER A 64 -3.03 -8.98 -21.50
C SER A 64 -2.52 -10.24 -20.76
N PRO A 65 -2.66 -11.46 -21.33
CA PRO A 65 -2.29 -12.70 -20.64
C PRO A 65 -0.79 -12.82 -20.36
N ASP A 66 0.04 -11.99 -21.00
CA ASP A 66 1.50 -11.95 -20.87
C ASP A 66 2.01 -10.83 -19.93
N ALA A 67 1.11 -10.03 -19.34
CA ALA A 67 1.49 -8.91 -18.47
C ALA A 67 2.07 -9.41 -17.12
N PRO A 68 3.33 -9.05 -16.75
CA PRO A 68 3.94 -9.48 -15.50
C PRO A 68 3.12 -9.12 -14.26
N LEU A 69 3.12 -10.02 -13.27
CA LEU A 69 2.41 -9.81 -12.01
C LEU A 69 3.22 -8.98 -11.01
N VAL A 70 2.53 -8.14 -10.25
CA VAL A 70 3.07 -7.38 -9.11
C VAL A 70 2.17 -7.58 -7.90
N ALA A 71 2.73 -7.49 -6.69
CA ALA A 71 1.98 -7.66 -5.45
C ALA A 71 2.24 -6.53 -4.45
N GLY A 72 1.25 -6.28 -3.59
CA GLY A 72 1.34 -5.42 -2.42
C GLY A 72 0.83 -6.14 -1.18
N VAL A 73 1.48 -5.95 -0.04
CA VAL A 73 1.18 -6.71 1.18
C VAL A 73 1.19 -5.85 2.44
N ASP A 74 0.27 -6.15 3.36
CA ASP A 74 0.10 -5.48 4.67
C ASP A 74 -0.06 -6.52 5.81
N GLY A 75 0.38 -6.15 7.01
CA GLY A 75 0.43 -6.96 8.22
C GLY A 75 -0.88 -7.02 9.02
N ALA A 76 -1.92 -7.62 8.45
CA ALA A 76 -3.22 -7.79 9.09
C ALA A 76 -3.23 -8.71 10.35
N LYS A 77 -4.26 -8.58 11.19
CA LYS A 77 -4.47 -9.43 12.38
C LYS A 77 -4.52 -10.94 12.04
N GLY A 78 -5.04 -11.29 10.87
CA GLY A 78 -5.11 -12.67 10.37
C GLY A 78 -3.82 -13.22 9.75
N GLY A 79 -2.74 -12.44 9.66
CA GLY A 79 -1.49 -12.83 9.02
C GLY A 79 -0.91 -11.71 8.14
N TRP A 80 -1.11 -11.82 6.83
CA TRP A 80 -0.75 -10.84 5.82
C TRP A 80 -1.82 -10.79 4.73
N VAL A 81 -2.29 -9.59 4.40
CA VAL A 81 -3.09 -9.38 3.18
C VAL A 81 -2.15 -9.33 1.99
N VAL A 82 -2.54 -9.97 0.89
CA VAL A 82 -1.81 -9.96 -0.39
C VAL A 82 -2.75 -9.51 -1.49
N ALA A 83 -2.43 -8.38 -2.10
CA ALA A 83 -3.09 -7.79 -3.25
C ALA A 83 -2.24 -8.03 -4.50
N VAL A 84 -2.73 -8.83 -5.47
CA VAL A 84 -2.01 -9.16 -6.72
C VAL A 84 -2.71 -8.54 -7.92
N THR A 85 -1.95 -7.92 -8.81
CA THR A 85 -2.41 -7.34 -10.10
C THR A 85 -1.34 -7.53 -11.17
N THR A 86 -1.55 -7.04 -12.40
CA THR A 86 -0.51 -6.96 -13.42
C THR A 86 0.15 -5.57 -13.46
N THR A 87 1.27 -5.47 -14.19
CA THR A 87 1.92 -4.19 -14.50
C THR A 87 1.09 -3.23 -15.36
N GLU A 88 0.03 -3.69 -16.05
CA GLU A 88 -0.83 -2.83 -16.87
C GLU A 88 -1.81 -2.02 -15.98
N PRO A 89 -1.86 -0.68 -16.09
CA PRO A 89 -2.86 0.15 -15.42
C PRO A 89 -4.29 -0.28 -15.74
N GLY A 90 -5.23 -0.08 -14.79
CA GLY A 90 -6.60 -0.59 -14.88
C GLY A 90 -6.72 -2.08 -14.50
N SER A 91 -5.66 -2.89 -14.61
CA SER A 91 -5.72 -4.32 -14.26
C SER A 91 -6.37 -4.56 -12.89
N PRO A 92 -7.42 -5.38 -12.78
CA PRO A 92 -8.10 -5.61 -11.51
C PRO A 92 -7.17 -6.30 -10.51
N VAL A 93 -7.46 -6.10 -9.22
CA VAL A 93 -6.68 -6.63 -8.11
C VAL A 93 -7.38 -7.81 -7.42
N ALA A 94 -6.63 -8.89 -7.20
CA ALA A 94 -7.07 -10.08 -6.48
C ALA A 94 -6.49 -10.09 -5.06
N PHE A 95 -7.36 -10.18 -4.05
CA PHE A 95 -6.97 -10.20 -2.64
C PHE A 95 -6.97 -11.62 -2.08
N SER A 96 -5.98 -11.93 -1.23
CA SER A 96 -5.95 -13.14 -0.41
C SER A 96 -5.28 -12.89 0.94
N LEU A 97 -5.46 -13.81 1.90
CA LEU A 97 -4.83 -13.76 3.22
C LEU A 97 -3.84 -14.92 3.36
N ARG A 98 -2.66 -14.64 3.92
CA ARG A 98 -1.59 -15.62 4.18
C ARG A 98 -1.18 -15.59 5.65
N PRO A 99 -0.96 -16.74 6.31
CA PRO A 99 -0.73 -16.74 7.76
C PRO A 99 0.66 -16.21 8.15
N SER A 100 1.70 -16.44 7.33
CA SER A 100 3.05 -15.91 7.54
C SER A 100 3.62 -15.23 6.29
N PHE A 101 4.68 -14.42 6.46
CA PHE A 101 5.38 -13.82 5.32
C PHE A 101 6.09 -14.86 4.43
N ALA A 102 6.42 -16.03 4.97
CA ALA A 102 6.99 -17.13 4.17
C ALA A 102 5.97 -17.66 3.13
N ASP A 103 4.69 -17.73 3.51
CA ASP A 103 3.60 -18.10 2.57
C ASP A 103 3.37 -17.03 1.50
N VAL A 104 3.54 -15.75 1.87
CA VAL A 104 3.47 -14.61 0.93
C VAL A 104 4.58 -14.72 -0.12
N TRP A 105 5.84 -14.89 0.32
CA TRP A 105 6.99 -14.97 -0.58
C TRP A 105 6.95 -16.22 -1.46
N ALA A 106 6.55 -17.36 -0.87
CA ALA A 106 6.33 -18.59 -1.63
C ALA A 106 5.21 -18.44 -2.67
N GLN A 107 4.12 -17.73 -2.37
CA GLN A 107 3.12 -17.41 -3.40
C GLN A 107 3.71 -16.54 -4.50
N ALA A 108 4.40 -15.45 -4.16
CA ALA A 108 4.95 -14.50 -5.13
C ALA A 108 5.90 -15.19 -6.14
N GLN A 109 6.84 -15.99 -5.64
CA GLN A 109 7.78 -16.75 -6.46
C GLN A 109 7.06 -17.81 -7.32
N ASN A 110 6.10 -18.56 -6.77
CA ASN A 110 5.31 -19.54 -7.53
C ASN A 110 4.40 -18.92 -8.61
N GLN A 111 4.03 -17.63 -8.46
CA GLN A 111 3.22 -16.89 -9.42
C GLN A 111 4.05 -16.08 -10.44
N GLY A 112 5.38 -16.07 -10.33
CA GLY A 112 6.23 -15.24 -11.20
C GLY A 112 6.05 -13.73 -10.97
N VAL A 113 5.73 -13.32 -9.74
CA VAL A 113 5.58 -11.91 -9.37
C VAL A 113 6.93 -11.21 -9.45
N VAL A 114 7.02 -10.13 -10.23
CA VAL A 114 8.31 -9.45 -10.54
C VAL A 114 8.64 -8.30 -9.58
N ALA A 115 7.69 -7.84 -8.76
CA ALA A 115 7.89 -6.85 -7.71
C ALA A 115 6.84 -7.00 -6.59
N VAL A 116 7.28 -6.88 -5.33
CA VAL A 116 6.45 -6.96 -4.12
C VAL A 116 6.65 -5.72 -3.24
N GLY A 117 5.62 -4.91 -3.07
CA GLY A 117 5.60 -3.81 -2.09
C GLY A 117 5.15 -4.30 -0.72
N VAL A 118 5.87 -3.98 0.35
CA VAL A 118 5.63 -4.47 1.71
C VAL A 118 5.42 -3.30 2.67
N ASP A 119 4.22 -3.15 3.27
CA ASP A 119 4.00 -2.22 4.40
C ASP A 119 4.57 -2.82 5.69
N MET A 120 5.90 -2.74 5.83
CA MET A 120 6.62 -3.11 7.05
C MET A 120 8.03 -2.52 6.98
N PRO A 121 8.56 -1.87 8.04
CA PRO A 121 9.93 -1.42 8.04
C PRO A 121 10.93 -2.58 7.92
N ILE A 122 11.78 -2.57 6.91
CA ILE A 122 12.74 -3.65 6.63
C ILE A 122 14.17 -3.20 6.96
N GLY A 123 14.57 -2.01 6.51
CA GLY A 123 15.86 -1.41 6.89
C GLY A 123 15.74 -0.64 8.21
N LEU A 124 16.48 -1.06 9.24
CA LEU A 124 16.32 -0.60 10.62
C LEU A 124 17.46 0.31 11.09
N PRO A 125 17.17 1.52 11.59
CA PRO A 125 18.19 2.47 12.03
C PRO A 125 19.05 1.94 13.19
N GLY A 126 20.30 2.40 13.24
CA GLY A 126 21.15 2.30 14.43
C GLY A 126 20.81 3.39 15.45
N GLN A 127 21.82 4.19 15.80
CA GLN A 127 21.67 5.29 16.77
C GLN A 127 20.77 6.42 16.26
N GLU A 128 20.93 6.82 14.99
CA GLU A 128 20.18 7.91 14.39
C GLU A 128 19.00 7.47 13.54
N ARG A 129 18.02 8.37 13.42
CA ARG A 129 16.86 8.18 12.55
C ARG A 129 17.31 8.05 11.10
N ARG A 130 16.88 6.97 10.43
CA ARG A 130 17.06 6.79 9.00
C ARG A 130 16.41 7.93 8.21
N ARG A 131 17.01 8.30 7.08
CA ARG A 131 16.62 9.45 6.27
C ARG A 131 15.23 9.30 5.63
N SER A 132 14.86 8.09 5.24
CA SER A 132 13.53 7.74 4.71
C SER A 132 12.38 8.13 5.64
N ASP A 133 12.48 7.85 6.95
CA ASP A 133 11.47 8.30 7.93
C ASP A 133 11.35 9.83 7.96
N VAL A 134 12.44 10.57 7.76
CA VAL A 134 12.43 12.04 7.75
C VAL A 134 11.79 12.56 6.46
N GLU A 135 12.24 12.08 5.31
CA GLU A 135 11.74 12.46 3.98
C GLU A 135 10.24 12.11 3.82
N ALA A 136 9.81 10.93 4.28
CA ALA A 136 8.38 10.53 4.29
C ALA A 136 7.52 11.42 5.20
N ARG A 137 8.05 11.88 6.35
CA ARG A 137 7.34 12.80 7.25
C ARG A 137 7.31 14.23 6.74
N GLU A 138 8.28 14.64 5.95
CA GLU A 138 8.23 15.91 5.22
C GLU A 138 7.21 15.85 4.09
N LEU A 139 7.20 14.77 3.30
CA LEU A 139 6.24 14.50 2.22
C LEU A 139 4.78 14.51 2.73
N LEU A 140 4.52 13.84 3.86
CA LEU A 140 3.20 13.79 4.50
C LEU A 140 2.77 15.12 5.17
N GLY A 141 3.69 16.07 5.40
CA GLY A 141 3.37 17.40 5.90
C GLY A 141 2.48 17.40 7.16
N PRO A 142 1.25 17.95 7.12
CA PRO A 142 0.30 17.89 8.26
C PRO A 142 -0.01 16.47 8.74
N ARG A 143 0.04 15.47 7.84
CA ARG A 143 -0.31 14.07 8.09
C ARG A 143 0.83 13.24 8.66
N ARG A 144 2.04 13.80 8.82
CA ARG A 144 3.28 13.17 9.32
C ARG A 144 3.19 12.35 10.61
N SER A 145 2.06 12.36 11.34
CA SER A 145 1.79 11.50 12.48
C SER A 145 1.23 10.12 12.12
N SER A 146 0.89 9.85 10.84
CA SER A 146 0.50 8.51 10.40
C SER A 146 1.70 7.57 10.22
N LEU A 147 2.81 8.07 9.67
CA LEU A 147 4.10 7.36 9.79
C LEU A 147 4.58 7.39 11.25
N PHE A 148 4.85 6.22 11.82
CA PHE A 148 5.60 6.09 13.08
C PHE A 148 7.11 6.02 12.80
N TRP A 149 7.94 6.44 13.75
CA TRP A 149 9.39 6.23 13.63
C TRP A 149 9.72 4.74 13.69
N THR A 150 10.57 4.29 12.77
CA THR A 150 10.99 2.89 12.65
C THR A 150 11.75 2.44 13.91
N PRO A 151 11.51 1.22 14.44
CA PRO A 151 12.26 0.70 15.58
C PRO A 151 13.77 0.63 15.29
N PRO A 152 14.65 1.02 16.22
CA PRO A 152 16.08 0.84 16.04
C PRO A 152 16.44 -0.65 16.08
N LEU A 153 17.44 -1.04 15.29
CA LEU A 153 17.90 -2.42 15.12
C LEU A 153 18.21 -3.12 16.45
N CYS A 154 18.72 -2.38 17.45
CA CYS A 154 18.99 -2.88 18.79
C CYS A 154 17.75 -3.46 19.51
N ALA A 155 16.53 -3.06 19.12
CA ALA A 155 15.28 -3.52 19.72
C ALA A 155 14.70 -4.77 19.03
N LEU A 156 15.20 -5.17 17.84
CA LEU A 156 14.55 -6.16 16.97
C LEU A 156 14.19 -7.49 17.65
N ASN A 157 15.10 -7.98 18.50
CA ASN A 157 14.99 -9.27 19.18
C ASN A 157 14.40 -9.19 20.58
N ALA A 158 13.96 -8.01 21.04
CA ALA A 158 13.34 -7.86 22.35
C ALA A 158 11.93 -8.49 22.36
N THR A 159 11.65 -9.28 23.41
CA THR A 159 10.39 -10.03 23.56
C THR A 159 9.27 -9.24 24.24
N ASP A 160 9.61 -8.17 24.95
CA ASP A 160 8.66 -7.30 25.64
C ASP A 160 9.00 -5.81 25.44
N HIS A 161 8.01 -4.94 25.67
CA HIS A 161 8.14 -3.50 25.43
C HIS A 161 9.11 -2.83 26.41
N ALA A 162 9.24 -3.32 27.64
CA ALA A 162 10.09 -2.68 28.64
C ALA A 162 11.56 -2.83 28.27
N GLU A 163 11.99 -4.03 27.88
CA GLU A 163 13.33 -4.30 27.38
C GLU A 163 13.60 -3.59 26.05
N ALA A 164 12.65 -3.64 25.10
CA ALA A 164 12.78 -2.95 23.81
C ALA A 164 12.96 -1.42 23.97
N ASN A 165 12.20 -0.81 24.89
CA ASN A 165 12.32 0.61 25.25
C ASN A 165 13.58 0.90 26.07
N ARG A 166 14.09 -0.04 26.88
CA ARG A 166 15.39 0.10 27.58
C ARG A 166 16.55 0.12 26.58
N LEU A 167 16.60 -0.86 25.68
CA LEU A 167 17.62 -0.97 24.63
C LEU A 167 17.62 0.27 23.72
N SER A 168 16.45 0.68 23.25
CA SER A 168 16.27 1.91 22.44
C SER A 168 16.81 3.16 23.15
N ARG A 169 16.60 3.29 24.48
CA ARG A 169 17.11 4.43 25.26
C ARG A 169 18.62 4.41 25.47
N VAL A 170 19.21 3.23 25.62
CA VAL A 170 20.67 3.08 25.75
C VAL A 170 21.37 3.41 24.43
N GLU A 171 20.87 2.89 23.30
CA GLU A 171 21.50 3.06 21.99
C GLU A 171 21.23 4.43 21.37
N THR A 172 19.99 4.92 21.45
CA THR A 172 19.54 6.10 20.69
C THR A 172 19.25 7.33 21.57
N GLY A 173 19.22 7.19 22.90
CA GLY A 173 18.71 8.22 23.81
C GLY A 173 17.18 8.46 23.75
N ARG A 174 16.46 7.78 22.85
CA ARG A 174 15.02 7.95 22.62
C ARG A 174 14.24 6.73 23.17
N GLY A 175 12.97 6.92 23.50
CA GLY A 175 12.07 5.82 23.91
C GLY A 175 11.41 5.14 22.71
N LEU A 176 11.16 3.84 22.80
CA LEU A 176 10.39 3.11 21.80
C LEU A 176 8.88 3.23 22.08
N SER A 177 8.08 3.62 21.09
CA SER A 177 6.61 3.64 21.23
C SER A 177 6.03 2.22 21.22
N ILE A 178 4.87 2.03 21.84
CA ILE A 178 4.20 0.72 21.85
C ILE A 178 3.76 0.30 20.45
N GLN A 179 3.41 1.26 19.58
CA GLN A 179 3.11 1.02 18.16
C GLN A 179 4.33 0.47 17.42
N ALA A 180 5.50 1.12 17.57
CA ALA A 180 6.73 0.67 16.92
C ALA A 180 7.18 -0.70 17.45
N PHE A 181 7.03 -0.96 18.76
CA PHE A 181 7.26 -2.29 19.34
C PHE A 181 6.33 -3.37 18.73
N HIS A 182 5.05 -3.07 18.49
CA HIS A 182 4.12 -4.01 17.88
C HIS A 182 4.42 -4.34 16.40
N LEU A 183 5.27 -3.57 15.71
CA LEU A 183 5.76 -3.94 14.37
C LEU A 183 6.81 -5.06 14.43
N LEU A 184 7.61 -5.14 15.51
CA LEU A 184 8.77 -6.04 15.61
C LEU A 184 8.51 -7.52 15.28
N PRO A 185 7.36 -8.14 15.65
CA PRO A 185 7.04 -9.51 15.23
C PRO A 185 6.95 -9.66 13.70
N LYS A 186 6.30 -8.70 13.01
CA LYS A 186 6.16 -8.71 11.54
C LYS A 186 7.44 -8.32 10.83
N VAL A 187 8.21 -7.36 11.37
CA VAL A 187 9.57 -7.05 10.90
C VAL A 187 10.47 -8.29 10.97
N ARG A 188 10.37 -9.10 12.04
CA ARG A 188 11.08 -10.38 12.16
C ARG A 188 10.61 -11.45 11.18
N GLU A 189 9.32 -11.50 10.82
CA GLU A 189 8.85 -12.39 9.74
C GLU A 189 9.46 -12.01 8.39
N VAL A 190 9.46 -10.72 8.02
CA VAL A 190 10.00 -10.26 6.72
C VAL A 190 11.51 -10.51 6.64
N ARG A 191 12.28 -10.11 7.67
CA ARG A 191 13.75 -10.26 7.71
C ARG A 191 14.24 -11.70 7.93
N ALA A 192 13.34 -12.65 8.16
CA ALA A 192 13.65 -14.08 8.18
C ALA A 192 13.45 -14.77 6.81
N VAL A 193 12.92 -14.04 5.83
CA VAL A 193 12.55 -14.56 4.50
C VAL A 193 13.23 -13.78 3.36
N LEU A 194 13.26 -12.45 3.44
CA LEU A 194 13.95 -11.60 2.46
C LEU A 194 15.43 -11.42 2.81
N THR A 195 16.26 -11.39 1.77
CA THR A 195 17.67 -11.03 1.82
C THR A 195 17.88 -9.57 1.39
N PRO A 196 19.03 -8.94 1.72
CA PRO A 196 19.44 -7.66 1.13
C PRO A 196 19.43 -7.65 -0.41
N GLU A 197 19.69 -8.79 -1.04
CA GLU A 197 19.71 -8.98 -2.49
C GLU A 197 18.31 -8.90 -3.13
N ASP A 198 17.27 -9.47 -2.49
CA ASP A 198 15.87 -9.38 -2.96
C ASP A 198 15.37 -7.92 -2.99
N LEU A 199 15.92 -7.11 -2.09
CA LEU A 199 15.65 -5.67 -1.88
C LEU A 199 16.66 -4.76 -2.61
N GLY A 200 17.60 -5.35 -3.36
CA GLY A 200 18.89 -4.75 -3.66
C GLY A 200 18.87 -3.47 -4.49
N PRO A 201 20.02 -2.77 -4.61
CA PRO A 201 20.16 -1.46 -5.28
C PRO A 201 20.05 -1.50 -6.82
N HIS A 202 19.32 -2.47 -7.35
CA HIS A 202 18.95 -2.57 -8.75
C HIS A 202 17.79 -1.60 -9.04
N ALA A 203 17.68 -1.11 -10.28
CA ALA A 203 16.60 -0.20 -10.68
C ALA A 203 15.19 -0.82 -10.62
N LYS A 204 15.09 -2.12 -10.33
CA LYS A 204 13.87 -2.93 -10.16
C LYS A 204 14.18 -4.06 -9.15
N PRO A 205 13.99 -3.86 -7.83
CA PRO A 205 14.16 -4.93 -6.84
C PRO A 205 12.95 -5.88 -6.84
N GLN A 206 13.12 -7.12 -6.36
CA GLN A 206 12.02 -8.09 -6.30
C GLN A 206 11.05 -7.79 -5.15
N ALA A 207 11.54 -7.23 -4.06
CA ALA A 207 10.75 -6.71 -2.96
C ALA A 207 11.19 -5.29 -2.59
N ALA A 208 10.34 -4.51 -1.94
CA ALA A 208 10.75 -3.29 -1.26
C ALA A 208 9.84 -2.94 -0.09
N GLU A 209 10.40 -2.18 0.85
CA GLU A 209 9.63 -1.47 1.85
C GLU A 209 8.80 -0.35 1.19
N VAL A 210 7.51 -0.35 1.50
CA VAL A 210 6.52 0.64 1.09
C VAL A 210 5.84 1.18 2.35
N HIS A 211 5.20 2.34 2.26
CA HIS A 211 4.31 2.82 3.32
C HIS A 211 3.05 3.45 2.69
N PRO A 212 1.84 2.93 2.97
CA PRO A 212 0.62 3.28 2.26
C PRO A 212 0.30 4.77 2.25
N GLU A 213 0.45 5.50 3.37
CA GLU A 213 0.10 6.93 3.39
C GLU A 213 1.01 7.74 2.46
N THR A 214 2.26 7.31 2.23
CA THR A 214 3.15 7.93 1.24
C THR A 214 2.80 7.51 -0.18
N SER A 215 2.44 6.24 -0.43
CA SER A 215 1.91 5.78 -1.73
C SER A 215 0.63 6.53 -2.11
N PHE A 216 -0.34 6.63 -1.20
CA PHE A 216 -1.56 7.41 -1.37
C PHE A 216 -1.27 8.90 -1.64
N ALA A 217 -0.26 9.48 -0.97
CA ALA A 217 0.12 10.87 -1.20
C ALA A 217 0.69 11.09 -2.62
N VAL A 218 1.53 10.17 -3.11
CA VAL A 218 2.06 10.23 -4.48
C VAL A 218 0.99 9.92 -5.52
N LEU A 219 0.06 9.00 -5.24
CA LEU A 219 -1.08 8.63 -6.09
C LEU A 219 -2.06 9.79 -6.28
N ALA A 220 -2.50 10.42 -5.19
CA ALA A 220 -3.45 11.53 -5.22
C ALA A 220 -2.81 12.90 -5.51
N GLY A 221 -1.48 12.98 -5.63
CA GLY A 221 -0.75 14.24 -5.81
C GLY A 221 -0.79 15.19 -4.61
N GLN A 222 -1.22 14.71 -3.43
CA GLN A 222 -1.26 15.41 -2.14
C GLN A 222 -1.55 14.41 -1.00
N PRO A 223 -1.13 14.67 0.26
CA PRO A 223 -1.38 13.75 1.37
C PRO A 223 -2.86 13.68 1.76
N MET A 224 -3.36 12.45 1.99
CA MET A 224 -4.73 12.15 2.42
C MET A 224 -5.18 13.04 3.59
N ALA A 225 -6.19 13.88 3.40
CA ALA A 225 -6.68 14.81 4.39
C ALA A 225 -7.30 14.09 5.60
N ALA A 226 -8.01 12.98 5.36
CA ALA A 226 -8.69 12.21 6.39
C ALA A 226 -7.86 11.02 6.89
N SER A 227 -8.15 10.61 8.13
CA SER A 227 -7.58 9.41 8.75
C SER A 227 -8.27 8.16 8.19
N LYS A 228 -7.51 7.10 7.83
CA LYS A 228 -8.10 5.83 7.37
C LYS A 228 -9.13 5.22 8.33
N ARG A 229 -9.05 5.54 9.62
CA ARG A 229 -10.02 5.14 10.66
C ARG A 229 -11.35 5.92 10.65
N GLN A 230 -11.65 6.71 9.61
CA GLN A 230 -12.90 7.45 9.46
C GLN A 230 -13.51 7.13 8.08
N PRO A 231 -14.84 7.07 7.95
CA PRO A 231 -15.50 6.74 6.67
C PRO A 231 -15.02 7.61 5.50
N ASP A 232 -14.89 8.93 5.73
CA ASP A 232 -14.39 9.87 4.73
C ASP A 232 -12.95 9.56 4.27
N GLY A 233 -12.11 9.01 5.16
CA GLY A 233 -10.73 8.61 4.83
C GLY A 233 -10.64 7.24 4.15
N GLN A 234 -11.60 6.35 4.37
CA GLN A 234 -11.73 5.11 3.60
C GLN A 234 -12.21 5.43 2.18
N ALA A 235 -13.20 6.33 2.06
CA ALA A 235 -13.65 6.85 0.76
C ALA A 235 -12.53 7.58 0.01
N GLU A 236 -11.78 8.48 0.66
CA GLU A 236 -10.66 9.20 0.05
C GLU A 236 -9.58 8.26 -0.55
N ARG A 237 -9.32 7.13 0.11
CA ARG A 237 -8.37 6.10 -0.36
C ARG A 237 -8.93 5.24 -1.48
N LEU A 238 -10.23 4.94 -1.43
CA LEU A 238 -10.95 4.23 -2.48
C LEU A 238 -11.03 5.08 -3.77
N ASP A 239 -11.43 6.35 -3.65
CA ASP A 239 -11.52 7.32 -4.75
C ASP A 239 -10.16 7.51 -5.44
N ALA A 240 -9.06 7.44 -4.67
CA ALA A 240 -7.70 7.47 -5.21
C ALA A 240 -7.29 6.17 -5.94
N LEU A 241 -7.77 5.00 -5.51
CA LEU A 241 -7.40 3.69 -6.09
C LEU A 241 -8.30 3.26 -7.25
N ALA A 242 -9.57 3.68 -7.31
CA ALA A 242 -10.50 3.26 -8.36
C ALA A 242 -9.99 3.52 -9.80
N PRO A 243 -9.29 4.62 -10.13
CA PRO A 243 -8.71 4.82 -11.47
C PRO A 243 -7.58 3.85 -11.86
N GLU A 244 -7.03 3.09 -10.91
CA GLU A 244 -5.87 2.21 -11.11
C GLU A 244 -6.25 0.72 -11.19
N PHE A 245 -7.49 0.37 -10.82
CA PHE A 245 -7.97 -1.02 -10.70
C PHE A 245 -9.47 -1.12 -11.04
N ASP A 246 -9.81 -1.76 -12.16
CA ASP A 246 -11.16 -1.97 -12.73
C ASP A 246 -12.19 -2.68 -11.80
N ASN A 247 -11.82 -3.00 -10.57
CA ASN A 247 -12.67 -3.67 -9.57
C ASN A 247 -12.67 -3.01 -8.19
N LEU A 248 -12.22 -1.75 -8.05
CA LEU A 248 -12.22 -1.00 -6.77
C LEU A 248 -13.25 0.14 -6.67
N ASP A 249 -14.13 0.35 -7.65
CA ASP A 249 -15.17 1.40 -7.71
C ASP A 249 -16.06 1.63 -6.45
N ARG A 250 -16.09 0.69 -5.50
CA ARG A 250 -17.03 0.69 -4.36
C ARG A 250 -16.46 0.14 -3.06
N ALA A 251 -15.79 -1.01 -3.13
CA ALA A 251 -15.05 -1.64 -2.05
C ALA A 251 -14.33 -2.88 -2.59
N PRO A 252 -13.16 -3.26 -2.05
CA PRO A 252 -12.62 -4.61 -2.21
C PRO A 252 -13.58 -5.66 -1.60
N PRO A 253 -13.52 -6.94 -2.05
CA PRO A 253 -14.32 -8.01 -1.46
C PRO A 253 -13.97 -8.25 0.02
N LEU A 254 -14.97 -8.56 0.84
CA LEU A 254 -14.77 -8.85 2.25
C LEU A 254 -13.89 -10.10 2.45
N LEU A 255 -12.73 -9.91 3.09
CA LEU A 255 -11.75 -10.95 3.36
C LEU A 255 -11.71 -11.26 4.87
N ALA A 256 -12.14 -12.45 5.26
CA ALA A 256 -12.20 -12.84 6.67
C ALA A 256 -10.80 -12.87 7.31
N GLY A 257 -10.59 -12.04 8.34
CA GLY A 257 -9.30 -11.88 9.02
C GLY A 257 -8.54 -10.59 8.68
N ALA A 258 -9.02 -9.82 7.71
CA ALA A 258 -8.53 -8.49 7.33
C ALA A 258 -9.60 -7.42 7.58
N THR A 259 -9.20 -6.15 7.68
CA THR A 259 -10.09 -4.98 7.65
C THR A 259 -10.12 -4.32 6.26
N LEU A 260 -10.97 -3.29 6.09
CA LEU A 260 -10.97 -2.49 4.86
C LEU A 260 -9.68 -1.67 4.72
N ASP A 261 -9.12 -1.16 5.83
CA ASP A 261 -7.83 -0.45 5.83
C ASP A 261 -6.76 -1.38 5.24
N ASP A 262 -6.58 -2.58 5.82
CA ASP A 262 -5.61 -3.60 5.42
C ASP A 262 -5.67 -3.94 3.90
N LEU A 263 -6.88 -3.97 3.33
CA LEU A 263 -7.11 -4.23 1.91
C LEU A 263 -6.71 -3.04 1.02
N LEU A 264 -7.04 -1.81 1.43
CA LEU A 264 -6.69 -0.59 0.69
C LEU A 264 -5.18 -0.28 0.80
N ASP A 265 -4.58 -0.54 1.96
CA ASP A 265 -3.14 -0.40 2.21
C ASP A 265 -2.33 -1.39 1.36
N ALA A 266 -2.74 -2.66 1.30
CA ALA A 266 -2.13 -3.66 0.40
C ALA A 266 -2.33 -3.29 -1.09
N ALA A 267 -3.47 -2.71 -1.48
CA ALA A 267 -3.68 -2.23 -2.85
C ALA A 267 -2.77 -1.04 -3.21
N ALA A 268 -2.55 -0.09 -2.29
CA ALA A 268 -1.59 1.00 -2.46
C ALA A 268 -0.14 0.48 -2.56
N ALA A 269 0.21 -0.56 -1.80
CA ALA A 269 1.48 -1.26 -1.95
C ALA A 269 1.61 -1.96 -3.31
N ALA A 270 0.53 -2.51 -3.88
CA ALA A 270 0.53 -3.18 -5.18
C ALA A 270 0.68 -2.18 -6.33
N TRP A 271 0.05 -1.01 -6.22
CA TRP A 271 0.27 0.13 -7.12
C TRP A 271 1.71 0.64 -7.05
N THR A 272 2.29 0.71 -5.84
CA THR A 272 3.71 1.05 -5.67
C THR A 272 4.61 0.01 -6.35
N ALA A 273 4.29 -1.28 -6.23
CA ALA A 273 5.00 -2.37 -6.92
C ALA A 273 4.86 -2.32 -8.45
N ARG A 274 3.71 -1.91 -8.99
CA ARG A 274 3.52 -1.59 -10.43
C ARG A 274 4.53 -0.53 -10.87
N ARG A 275 4.73 0.52 -10.07
CA ARG A 275 5.71 1.59 -10.31
C ARG A 275 7.16 1.16 -10.13
N MET A 276 7.46 0.27 -9.17
CA MET A 276 8.79 -0.36 -9.00
C MET A 276 9.16 -1.16 -10.26
N ALA A 277 8.24 -2.02 -10.73
CA ALA A 277 8.43 -2.81 -11.95
C ALA A 277 8.55 -1.93 -13.22
N ALA A 278 7.90 -0.77 -13.25
CA ALA A 278 8.07 0.22 -14.32
C ALA A 278 9.40 1.01 -14.23
N GLY A 279 9.97 1.18 -13.04
CA GLY A 279 11.09 2.09 -12.78
C GLY A 279 10.66 3.56 -12.60
N THR A 280 9.42 3.79 -12.14
CA THR A 280 8.79 5.11 -12.00
C THR A 280 8.32 5.42 -10.57
N ALA A 281 8.64 4.56 -9.60
CA ALA A 281 8.39 4.80 -8.18
C ALA A 281 9.36 5.86 -7.61
N THR A 282 8.88 6.61 -6.62
CA THR A 282 9.70 7.49 -5.78
C THR A 282 10.47 6.63 -4.79
N VAL A 283 11.72 7.02 -4.49
CA VAL A 283 12.52 6.39 -3.43
C VAL A 283 12.91 7.45 -2.41
N LEU A 284 12.51 7.25 -1.16
CA LEU A 284 12.81 8.10 -0.01
C LEU A 284 13.93 7.45 0.80
N GLY A 285 14.99 8.20 1.13
CA GLY A 285 16.18 7.66 1.78
C GLY A 285 17.11 6.83 0.88
N GLU A 286 17.04 6.99 -0.45
CA GLU A 286 17.80 6.19 -1.43
C GLU A 286 19.31 6.13 -1.09
N GLY A 287 19.85 4.92 -0.98
CA GLY A 287 21.28 4.67 -0.76
C GLY A 287 21.69 4.43 0.71
N ASP A 288 20.82 4.68 1.69
CA ASP A 288 21.11 4.33 3.08
C ASP A 288 20.91 2.82 3.31
N ILE A 289 21.84 2.17 4.01
CA ILE A 289 21.77 0.75 4.42
C ILE A 289 21.99 0.60 5.92
N ASP A 290 21.38 -0.41 6.54
CA ASP A 290 21.58 -0.70 7.96
C ASP A 290 22.81 -1.61 8.24
N PRO A 291 23.25 -1.76 9.50
CA PRO A 291 24.41 -2.60 9.87
C PRO A 291 24.29 -4.10 9.52
N THR A 292 23.13 -4.56 9.04
CA THR A 292 22.90 -5.92 8.52
C THR A 292 22.69 -5.97 7.00
N GLY A 293 22.95 -4.86 6.30
CA GLY A 293 22.94 -4.75 4.84
C GLY A 293 21.58 -4.43 4.21
N PHE A 294 20.49 -4.40 4.98
CA PHE A 294 19.15 -4.13 4.45
C PHE A 294 19.01 -2.63 4.07
N PRO A 295 18.44 -2.31 2.89
CA PRO A 295 18.19 -0.92 2.49
C PRO A 295 17.20 -0.21 3.41
N MET A 296 17.55 0.99 3.86
CA MET A 296 16.72 1.85 4.73
C MET A 296 15.86 2.83 3.92
N ALA A 297 15.29 2.39 2.81
CA ALA A 297 14.51 3.23 1.89
C ALA A 297 13.00 2.91 1.95
N ILE A 298 12.15 3.90 1.70
CA ILE A 298 10.69 3.72 1.50
C ILE A 298 10.36 4.04 0.03
N TRP A 299 9.57 3.19 -0.62
CA TRP A 299 9.11 3.39 -1.99
C TRP A 299 7.66 3.91 -2.04
N ALA A 300 7.33 4.77 -3.03
CA ALA A 300 6.01 5.39 -3.23
C ALA A 300 5.72 5.80 -4.70
#